data_AF-A0A1M3H904-F1
#
_entry.id   AF-A0A1M3H904-F1
#
_cell.length_a   1.000
_cell.length_b   1.000
_cell.length_c   1.000
_cell.angle_alpha   90.00
_cell.angle_beta   90.00
_cell.angle_gamma   90.00
#
_symmetry.space_group_name_H-M   'P 1'
#
loop_
_entity.id
_entity.type
_entity.pdbx_description
1 polymer ?
#
loop_
_entity_poly.entity_id
_entity_poly.type
_entity_poly.pdbx_seq_one_letter_code
_entity_poly.pdbx_strand_id
1 'polypeptide(L)'
;MAFYKIKYLTMKNAIMLLAILLTLRAVPAAAQPPAKEGGLTIDNIELGFPCPNIPYYHFKANLRLPRPSIIEVEASVNGKTLRATELRNSNTAENPDRPPIADRPPSGYGMAQDVSLYQQPQVIGWVKWQPGQRYVIKLTVRLKQTAHTSDGDQLLTATRTLTAPETPVFGAGWKSYKSIVVSETAGIDRTNEPVKALLAFYPDEDHGLKREIRVVAFDPGTHIGTEVPSQVYDVQRSLEKDDLAPDKNGKPTRPMPLWLPTVTANLVFLANVPARSSRVYLVYYNNEKAQDTMYHTDLRVQGEAPGLQIDNGQITATLSANSGHLDQVSLKSQPDAPLFHRMETNGAIHWNPDLYTPPRPWTHTSDWSPPANIHSLTGPVMAKSEVWGPLPEVKEVDAAVRYEFYPGVPYFISSTSMRINQPVNCLALRNAEIVFKRELITHAAWYDALRDSVITYDVKNMADLTDLKMEADVPWITFYNEDTHIGFAGIQLEYANTGLESDTRLLNPFFYITAGPWIYWARGLSHSYLSSNMQQVIPVPKGSLFTEKWAYLVYSPEKGKTPYATVIDWQKRLTHPLRIQVVEEVDDRVSKTLEEVYMNDGKSGWEGRKNKK
;
A
#
# COMPACT_ATOMS: atom_id res chain seq x y z
N MET A 1 49.81 -14.07 -53.62
CA MET A 1 49.85 -15.51 -53.97
C MET A 1 48.62 -16.18 -53.37
N ALA A 2 47.89 -16.93 -54.21
CA ALA A 2 46.81 -17.86 -53.89
C ALA A 2 45.52 -17.32 -53.24
N PHE A 3 44.58 -16.95 -54.12
CA PHE A 3 43.13 -17.06 -53.94
C PHE A 3 42.72 -18.53 -53.65
N TYR A 4 41.75 -18.76 -52.76
CA TYR A 4 40.75 -19.83 -52.97
C TYR A 4 39.40 -19.52 -52.27
N LYS A 5 38.33 -19.63 -53.06
CA LYS A 5 36.90 -19.49 -52.72
C LYS A 5 36.39 -20.66 -51.87
N ILE A 6 35.52 -20.39 -50.90
CA ILE A 6 34.46 -21.31 -50.44
C ILE A 6 33.19 -20.47 -50.26
N LYS A 7 32.35 -20.37 -51.31
CA LYS A 7 31.09 -21.09 -51.52
C LYS A 7 29.99 -20.74 -50.49
N TYR A 8 29.09 -19.88 -50.96
CA TYR A 8 27.69 -19.75 -50.58
C TYR A 8 27.10 -21.05 -50.03
N LEU A 9 26.82 -21.07 -48.73
CA LEU A 9 25.83 -21.98 -48.17
C LEU A 9 24.45 -21.38 -48.49
N THR A 10 23.79 -22.00 -49.44
CA THR A 10 22.46 -21.64 -49.96
C THR A 10 21.45 -21.46 -48.83
N MET A 11 20.68 -20.37 -48.94
CA MET A 11 19.55 -19.93 -48.12
C MET A 11 18.47 -21.01 -47.85
N LYS A 12 18.53 -22.16 -48.53
CA LYS A 12 17.67 -23.33 -48.28
C LYS A 12 17.98 -24.09 -46.99
N ASN A 13 19.22 -24.10 -46.49
CA ASN A 13 19.57 -24.84 -45.27
C ASN A 13 19.33 -24.04 -43.98
N ALA A 14 19.30 -22.70 -44.06
CA ALA A 14 18.89 -21.85 -42.95
C ALA A 14 17.38 -21.90 -42.70
N ILE A 15 16.57 -22.09 -43.76
CA ILE A 15 15.11 -22.25 -43.65
C ILE A 15 14.75 -23.61 -43.04
N MET A 16 15.57 -24.65 -43.23
CA MET A 16 15.33 -25.98 -42.65
C MET A 16 15.66 -26.05 -41.15
N LEU A 17 16.66 -25.30 -40.68
CA LEU A 17 16.95 -25.20 -39.23
C LEU A 17 15.96 -24.26 -38.50
N LEU A 18 15.47 -23.21 -39.17
CA LEU A 18 14.45 -22.33 -38.61
C LEU A 18 13.06 -23.00 -38.55
N ALA A 19 12.80 -24.01 -39.39
CA ALA A 19 11.58 -24.80 -39.34
C ALA A 19 11.56 -25.85 -38.19
N ILE A 20 12.73 -26.25 -37.68
CA ILE A 20 12.84 -27.26 -36.60
C ILE A 20 12.82 -26.59 -35.20
N LEU A 21 13.17 -25.30 -35.09
CA LEU A 21 13.15 -24.53 -33.85
C LEU A 21 11.84 -23.75 -33.58
N LEU A 22 10.87 -23.79 -34.50
CA LEU A 22 9.57 -23.12 -34.38
C LEU A 22 8.38 -24.07 -34.12
N THR A 23 8.63 -25.35 -33.83
CA THR A 23 7.58 -26.36 -33.60
C THR A 23 7.58 -27.01 -32.22
N LEU A 24 8.14 -26.36 -31.19
CA LEU A 24 7.77 -26.63 -29.79
C LEU A 24 6.67 -25.68 -29.35
N ARG A 25 5.58 -25.60 -30.13
CA ARG A 25 4.30 -25.17 -29.60
C ARG A 25 3.82 -26.29 -28.70
N ALA A 26 3.47 -25.97 -27.46
CA ALA A 26 2.75 -26.88 -26.57
C ALA A 26 1.65 -27.56 -27.39
N VAL A 27 1.70 -28.89 -27.45
CA VAL A 27 0.65 -29.69 -28.09
C VAL A 27 -0.65 -29.29 -27.40
N PRO A 28 -1.63 -28.69 -28.10
CA PRO A 28 -2.94 -28.50 -27.49
C PRO A 28 -3.44 -29.90 -27.14
N ALA A 29 -3.78 -30.11 -25.87
CA ALA A 29 -4.44 -31.34 -25.44
C ALA A 29 -5.57 -31.62 -26.44
N ALA A 30 -5.51 -32.76 -27.11
CA ALA A 30 -6.51 -33.15 -28.09
C ALA A 30 -7.90 -33.02 -27.45
N ALA A 31 -8.81 -32.29 -28.11
CA ALA A 31 -10.20 -32.15 -27.66
C ALA A 31 -10.77 -33.55 -27.39
N GLN A 32 -11.23 -33.76 -26.15
CA GLN A 32 -11.69 -35.07 -25.70
C GLN A 32 -13.00 -35.47 -26.37
N PRO A 33 -13.25 -36.78 -26.59
CA PRO A 33 -14.58 -37.25 -26.98
C PRO A 33 -15.62 -36.81 -25.92
N PRO A 34 -16.86 -36.51 -26.32
CA PRO A 34 -17.90 -36.05 -25.40
C PRO A 34 -18.07 -37.03 -24.24
N ALA A 35 -18.28 -36.48 -23.04
CA ALA A 35 -18.46 -37.30 -21.84
C ALA A 35 -19.62 -38.30 -22.02
N LYS A 36 -19.49 -39.50 -21.43
CA LYS A 36 -20.62 -40.45 -21.30
C LYS A 36 -21.82 -39.73 -20.67
N GLU A 37 -23.05 -40.15 -20.98
CA GLU A 37 -24.27 -39.60 -20.37
C GLU A 37 -24.11 -39.44 -18.85
N GLY A 38 -24.26 -38.21 -18.34
CA GLY A 38 -24.05 -37.85 -16.93
C GLY A 38 -22.63 -37.39 -16.53
N GLY A 39 -21.65 -37.41 -17.43
CA GLY A 39 -20.29 -36.92 -17.16
C GLY A 39 -20.09 -35.44 -17.48
N LEU A 40 -19.24 -34.75 -16.70
CA LEU A 40 -18.84 -33.37 -16.98
C LEU A 40 -17.84 -33.32 -18.15
N THR A 41 -18.11 -32.49 -19.16
CA THR A 41 -17.16 -32.25 -20.26
C THR A 41 -16.16 -31.16 -19.87
N ILE A 42 -14.88 -31.50 -19.89
CA ILE A 42 -13.76 -30.59 -19.63
C ILE A 42 -13.02 -30.42 -20.96
N ASP A 43 -13.09 -29.22 -21.54
CA ASP A 43 -12.42 -28.89 -22.81
C ASP A 43 -10.90 -28.78 -22.62
N ASN A 44 -10.47 -28.15 -21.52
CA ASN A 44 -9.07 -28.10 -21.09
C ASN A 44 -8.98 -28.01 -19.56
N ILE A 45 -7.93 -28.56 -18.96
CA ILE A 45 -7.58 -28.32 -17.56
C ILE A 45 -6.06 -28.35 -17.37
N GLU A 46 -5.54 -27.37 -16.64
CA GLU A 46 -4.10 -27.20 -16.43
C GLU A 46 -3.80 -26.64 -15.03
N LEU A 47 -2.54 -26.80 -14.60
CA LEU A 47 -1.98 -26.10 -13.44
C LEU A 47 -1.28 -24.83 -13.94
N GLY A 48 -1.65 -23.70 -13.37
CA GLY A 48 -1.16 -22.38 -13.75
C GLY A 48 -0.24 -21.76 -12.71
N PHE A 49 0.53 -20.77 -13.18
CA PHE A 49 1.39 -19.92 -12.37
C PHE A 49 0.68 -18.60 -12.00
N PRO A 50 1.11 -17.92 -10.93
CA PRO A 50 0.64 -16.58 -10.61
C PRO A 50 0.85 -15.59 -11.77
N CYS A 51 -0.17 -14.80 -12.07
CA CYS A 51 -0.10 -13.63 -12.95
C CYS A 51 -1.00 -12.53 -12.38
N PRO A 52 -0.89 -11.25 -12.80
CA PRO A 52 -1.77 -10.20 -12.29
C PRO A 52 -3.26 -10.56 -12.27
N ASN A 53 -3.75 -11.26 -13.30
CA ASN A 53 -5.15 -11.67 -13.42
C ASN A 53 -5.57 -12.84 -12.49
N ILE A 54 -4.65 -13.74 -12.18
CA ILE A 54 -4.84 -14.88 -11.26
C ILE A 54 -3.58 -14.94 -10.38
N PRO A 55 -3.51 -14.15 -9.30
CA PRO A 55 -2.25 -13.86 -8.61
C PRO A 55 -1.81 -14.96 -7.66
N TYR A 56 -2.09 -16.22 -7.97
CA TYR A 56 -1.77 -17.38 -7.15
C TYR A 56 -1.58 -18.62 -8.02
N TYR A 57 -0.87 -19.61 -7.50
CA TYR A 57 -0.80 -20.93 -8.12
C TYR A 57 -2.20 -21.57 -8.09
N HIS A 58 -2.65 -22.08 -9.23
CA HIS A 58 -4.03 -22.49 -9.41
C HIS A 58 -4.14 -23.70 -10.34
N PHE A 59 -5.31 -24.35 -10.34
CA PHE A 59 -5.78 -25.03 -11.53
C PHE A 59 -6.75 -24.12 -12.29
N LYS A 60 -6.83 -24.30 -13.61
CA LYS A 60 -7.80 -23.65 -14.48
C LYS A 60 -8.45 -24.69 -15.37
N ALA A 61 -9.78 -24.78 -15.35
CA ALA A 61 -10.55 -25.74 -16.13
C ALA A 61 -11.59 -25.01 -16.99
N ASN A 62 -11.53 -25.20 -18.31
CA ASN A 62 -12.57 -24.76 -19.23
C ASN A 62 -13.58 -25.89 -19.38
N LEU A 63 -14.83 -25.64 -19.03
CA LEU A 63 -15.90 -26.62 -19.06
C LEU A 63 -16.86 -26.36 -20.22
N ARG A 64 -17.60 -27.40 -20.61
CA ARG A 64 -18.72 -27.28 -21.54
C ARG A 64 -19.96 -27.94 -20.95
N LEU A 65 -20.99 -27.13 -20.71
CA LEU A 65 -22.25 -27.62 -20.18
C LEU A 65 -23.13 -28.18 -21.31
N PRO A 66 -23.98 -29.18 -21.04
CA PRO A 66 -24.90 -29.71 -22.04
C PRO A 66 -25.95 -28.70 -22.49
N ARG A 67 -26.25 -27.69 -21.65
CA ARG A 67 -27.18 -26.59 -21.91
C ARG A 67 -26.85 -25.37 -21.03
N PRO A 68 -27.26 -24.15 -21.43
CA PRO A 68 -27.04 -22.97 -20.60
C PRO A 68 -27.77 -23.14 -19.27
N SER A 69 -27.05 -22.97 -18.16
CA SER A 69 -27.58 -23.30 -16.84
C SER A 69 -27.03 -22.37 -15.76
N ILE A 70 -27.83 -22.11 -14.74
CA ILE A 70 -27.34 -21.58 -13.46
C ILE A 70 -26.58 -22.74 -12.81
N ILE A 71 -25.38 -22.48 -12.29
CA ILE A 71 -24.51 -23.54 -11.78
C ILE A 71 -24.04 -23.30 -10.36
N GLU A 72 -23.74 -24.40 -9.69
CA GLU A 72 -22.88 -24.42 -8.51
C GLU A 72 -21.74 -25.40 -8.77
N VAL A 73 -20.52 -24.98 -8.45
CA VAL A 73 -19.32 -25.77 -8.70
C VAL A 73 -18.64 -26.09 -7.38
N GLU A 74 -18.38 -27.38 -7.17
CA GLU A 74 -17.50 -27.87 -6.13
C GLU A 74 -16.24 -28.43 -6.79
N ALA A 75 -15.07 -28.00 -6.33
CA ALA A 75 -13.79 -28.57 -6.71
C ALA A 75 -13.13 -29.23 -5.51
N SER A 76 -12.44 -30.34 -5.74
CA SER A 76 -11.54 -30.93 -4.74
C SER A 76 -10.19 -31.27 -5.37
N VAL A 77 -9.14 -31.13 -4.57
CA VAL A 77 -7.75 -31.38 -4.96
C VAL A 77 -7.17 -32.40 -3.99
N ASN A 78 -6.70 -33.53 -4.50
CA ASN A 78 -6.22 -34.67 -3.71
C ASN A 78 -7.24 -35.12 -2.65
N GLY A 79 -8.53 -35.05 -2.97
CA GLY A 79 -9.63 -35.42 -2.08
C GLY A 79 -10.04 -34.35 -1.06
N LYS A 80 -9.31 -33.23 -0.94
CA LYS A 80 -9.72 -32.07 -0.14
C LYS A 80 -10.58 -31.13 -0.96
N THR A 81 -11.83 -30.93 -0.56
CA THR A 81 -12.71 -29.93 -1.19
C THR A 81 -12.16 -28.52 -0.98
N LEU A 82 -12.01 -27.76 -2.06
CA LEU A 82 -11.63 -26.36 -2.00
C LEU A 82 -12.74 -25.55 -1.38
N ARG A 83 -12.34 -24.55 -0.61
CA ARG A 83 -13.31 -23.71 0.08
C ARG A 83 -14.07 -22.78 -0.83
N ALA A 84 -13.38 -22.26 -1.85
CA ALA A 84 -13.92 -21.40 -2.87
C ALA A 84 -13.34 -21.78 -4.23
N THR A 85 -14.12 -21.52 -5.27
CA THR A 85 -13.65 -21.53 -6.66
C THR A 85 -14.14 -20.25 -7.32
N GLU A 86 -13.36 -19.74 -8.25
CA GLU A 86 -13.77 -18.61 -9.08
C GLU A 86 -14.41 -19.14 -10.36
N LEU A 87 -15.54 -18.55 -10.73
CA LEU A 87 -16.28 -18.85 -11.95
C LEU A 87 -16.23 -17.65 -12.88
N ARG A 88 -15.79 -17.88 -14.12
CA ARG A 88 -15.75 -16.86 -15.18
C ARG A 88 -16.48 -17.35 -16.41
N ASN A 89 -17.04 -16.43 -17.19
CA ASN A 89 -17.51 -16.76 -18.53
C ASN A 89 -16.30 -16.85 -19.49
N SER A 90 -16.15 -17.94 -20.23
CA SER A 90 -15.01 -18.09 -21.17
C SER A 90 -14.93 -17.01 -22.27
N ASN A 91 -16.02 -16.28 -22.51
CA ASN A 91 -16.08 -15.21 -23.51
C ASN A 91 -15.60 -13.83 -23.00
N THR A 92 -15.34 -13.66 -21.70
CA THR A 92 -14.72 -12.42 -21.22
C THR A 92 -13.24 -12.43 -21.59
N ALA A 93 -12.79 -11.40 -22.32
CA ALA A 93 -11.39 -11.24 -22.70
C ALA A 93 -10.52 -11.13 -21.44
N GLU A 94 -9.80 -12.20 -21.12
CA GLU A 94 -8.86 -12.22 -20.00
C GLU A 94 -7.56 -11.53 -20.45
N ASN A 95 -7.21 -10.41 -19.81
CA ASN A 95 -5.88 -9.85 -19.95
C ASN A 95 -5.01 -10.36 -18.79
N PRO A 96 -4.07 -11.30 -19.03
CA PRO A 96 -3.26 -11.89 -17.96
C PRO A 96 -2.41 -10.86 -17.21
N ASP A 97 -2.08 -9.74 -17.86
CA ASP A 97 -1.23 -8.67 -17.33
C ASP A 97 -2.00 -7.62 -16.52
N ARG A 98 -3.31 -7.79 -16.37
CA ARG A 98 -4.17 -6.88 -15.60
C ARG A 98 -4.74 -7.58 -14.37
N PRO A 99 -4.84 -6.90 -13.23
CA PRO A 99 -5.58 -7.43 -12.09
C PRO A 99 -7.04 -7.69 -12.50
N PRO A 100 -7.67 -8.73 -11.93
CA PRO A 100 -9.10 -8.92 -12.14
C PRO A 100 -9.85 -7.72 -11.58
N ILE A 101 -10.99 -7.37 -12.18
CA ILE A 101 -11.94 -6.47 -11.53
C ILE A 101 -12.33 -7.17 -10.22
N ALA A 102 -12.11 -6.51 -9.08
CA ALA A 102 -12.34 -7.13 -7.78
C ALA A 102 -13.81 -7.52 -7.63
N ASP A 103 -14.10 -8.81 -7.79
CA ASP A 103 -15.37 -9.43 -7.45
C ASP A 103 -15.07 -10.51 -6.41
N ARG A 104 -15.08 -10.12 -5.14
CA ARG A 104 -15.09 -11.07 -4.04
C ARG A 104 -16.48 -11.02 -3.43
N PRO A 105 -17.28 -12.09 -3.55
CA PRO A 105 -18.53 -12.13 -2.82
C PRO A 105 -18.25 -12.03 -1.31
N PRO A 106 -19.12 -11.36 -0.54
CA PRO A 106 -18.94 -11.14 0.89
C PRO A 106 -18.88 -12.42 1.74
N SER A 107 -19.19 -13.59 1.15
CA SER A 107 -18.85 -14.90 1.71
C SER A 107 -18.17 -15.76 0.64
N GLY A 108 -17.19 -16.58 1.03
CA GLY A 108 -16.46 -17.48 0.14
C GLY A 108 -17.33 -18.54 -0.58
N TYR A 109 -18.63 -18.57 -0.31
CA TYR A 109 -19.61 -19.45 -0.94
C TYR A 109 -20.42 -18.76 -2.06
N GLY A 110 -20.34 -17.42 -2.17
CA GLY A 110 -21.30 -16.60 -2.93
C GLY A 110 -21.22 -16.64 -4.46
N MET A 111 -20.16 -17.16 -5.09
CA MET A 111 -20.08 -17.19 -6.57
C MET A 111 -20.91 -18.31 -7.24
N ALA A 112 -21.74 -19.05 -6.49
CA ALA A 112 -22.73 -19.97 -7.04
C ALA A 112 -24.19 -19.44 -6.96
N GLN A 113 -24.35 -18.15 -6.66
CA GLN A 113 -25.65 -17.47 -6.51
C GLN A 113 -25.83 -16.26 -7.44
N ASP A 114 -24.85 -15.92 -8.27
CA ASP A 114 -25.19 -15.06 -9.41
C ASP A 114 -26.13 -15.89 -10.29
N VAL A 115 -27.34 -15.39 -10.56
CA VAL A 115 -28.37 -16.11 -11.34
C VAL A 115 -27.99 -16.12 -12.84
N SER A 116 -26.69 -16.05 -13.12
CA SER A 116 -26.11 -16.01 -14.44
C SER A 116 -26.18 -17.40 -15.08
N LEU A 117 -26.46 -17.40 -16.39
CA LEU A 117 -26.45 -18.60 -17.19
C LEU A 117 -25.06 -18.82 -17.76
N TYR A 118 -24.45 -19.94 -17.42
CA TYR A 118 -23.18 -20.37 -17.97
C TYR A 118 -23.42 -21.44 -19.04
N GLN A 119 -22.63 -21.42 -20.11
CA GLN A 119 -22.60 -22.48 -21.13
C GLN A 119 -21.20 -23.08 -21.27
N GLN A 120 -20.18 -22.22 -21.24
CA GLN A 120 -18.77 -22.60 -21.23
C GLN A 120 -18.06 -21.90 -20.07
N PRO A 121 -18.34 -22.29 -18.80
CA PRO A 121 -17.70 -21.66 -17.66
C PRO A 121 -16.23 -22.04 -17.58
N GLN A 122 -15.41 -21.11 -17.10
CA GLN A 122 -14.07 -21.38 -16.64
C GLN A 122 -14.09 -21.45 -15.11
N VAL A 123 -13.51 -22.52 -14.56
CA VAL A 123 -13.38 -22.75 -13.12
C VAL A 123 -11.91 -22.60 -12.74
N ILE A 124 -11.62 -21.71 -11.80
CA ILE A 124 -10.28 -21.51 -11.25
C ILE A 124 -10.31 -21.88 -9.77
N GLY A 125 -9.33 -22.66 -9.32
CA GLY A 125 -9.20 -23.04 -7.92
C GLY A 125 -7.77 -22.88 -7.43
N TRP A 126 -7.60 -22.41 -6.20
CA TRP A 126 -6.29 -22.25 -5.57
C TRP A 126 -5.61 -23.61 -5.37
N VAL A 127 -4.38 -23.76 -5.87
CA VAL A 127 -3.57 -24.97 -5.70
C VAL A 127 -2.12 -24.57 -5.53
N LYS A 128 -1.61 -24.65 -4.30
CA LYS A 128 -0.18 -24.53 -4.03
C LYS A 128 0.57 -25.79 -4.49
N TRP A 129 0.70 -25.96 -5.79
CA TRP A 129 1.37 -27.12 -6.34
C TRP A 129 2.90 -27.05 -6.14
N GLN A 130 3.55 -28.21 -6.16
CA GLN A 130 4.99 -28.37 -6.03
C GLN A 130 5.55 -29.04 -7.29
N PRO A 131 6.81 -28.79 -7.66
CA PRO A 131 7.36 -29.24 -8.94
C PRO A 131 7.33 -30.76 -9.06
N GLY A 132 6.90 -31.27 -10.21
CA GLY A 132 6.81 -32.71 -10.50
C GLY A 132 5.73 -33.49 -9.73
N GLN A 133 5.03 -32.88 -8.77
CA GLN A 133 4.00 -33.55 -7.99
C GLN A 133 2.71 -33.76 -8.80
N ARG A 134 1.99 -34.84 -8.47
CA ARG A 134 0.70 -35.17 -9.10
C ARG A 134 -0.47 -34.68 -8.26
N TYR A 135 -1.46 -34.09 -8.92
CA TYR A 135 -2.67 -33.54 -8.31
C TYR A 135 -3.92 -34.16 -8.95
N VAL A 136 -4.78 -34.76 -8.12
CA VAL A 136 -6.08 -35.29 -8.55
C VAL A 136 -7.13 -34.22 -8.31
N ILE A 137 -7.66 -33.66 -9.39
CA ILE A 137 -8.70 -32.63 -9.37
C ILE A 137 -10.03 -33.26 -9.74
N LYS A 138 -11.01 -33.19 -8.84
CA LYS A 138 -12.40 -33.58 -9.10
C LYS A 138 -13.27 -32.34 -9.11
N LEU A 139 -14.03 -32.16 -10.19
CA LEU A 139 -15.02 -31.11 -10.35
C LEU A 139 -16.41 -31.74 -10.35
N THR A 140 -17.30 -31.18 -9.53
CA THR A 140 -18.73 -31.50 -9.49
C THR A 140 -19.49 -30.22 -9.84
N VAL A 141 -20.26 -30.25 -10.92
CA VAL A 141 -21.10 -29.13 -11.35
C VAL A 141 -22.56 -29.51 -11.18
N ARG A 142 -23.29 -28.73 -10.38
CA ARG A 142 -24.74 -28.83 -10.23
C ARG A 142 -25.40 -27.87 -11.20
N LEU A 143 -26.16 -28.40 -12.15
CA LEU A 143 -27.01 -27.63 -13.05
C LEU A 143 -28.34 -27.38 -12.36
N LYS A 144 -28.57 -26.14 -11.92
CA LYS A 144 -29.76 -25.75 -11.19
C LYS A 144 -30.93 -25.51 -12.13
N GLN A 145 -32.12 -25.91 -11.71
CA GLN A 145 -33.37 -25.57 -12.43
C GLN A 145 -33.86 -24.15 -12.09
N THR A 146 -33.54 -23.66 -10.89
CA THR A 146 -33.90 -22.32 -10.39
C THR A 146 -32.70 -21.67 -9.71
N ALA A 147 -32.85 -20.47 -9.17
CA ALA A 147 -31.80 -19.85 -8.35
C ALA A 147 -31.46 -20.68 -7.09
N HIS A 148 -32.41 -21.49 -6.61
CA HIS A 148 -32.25 -22.36 -5.45
C HIS A 148 -31.92 -23.79 -5.85
N THR A 149 -31.17 -24.46 -4.98
CA THR A 149 -30.88 -25.89 -5.11
C THR A 149 -32.16 -26.71 -4.95
N SER A 150 -32.29 -27.75 -5.75
CA SER A 150 -33.42 -28.67 -5.72
C SER A 150 -32.97 -30.12 -5.93
N ASP A 151 -33.78 -31.08 -5.49
CA ASP A 151 -33.53 -32.52 -5.74
C ASP A 151 -33.62 -32.88 -7.24
N GLY A 152 -34.23 -32.01 -8.04
CA GLY A 152 -34.29 -32.15 -9.50
C GLY A 152 -33.07 -31.61 -10.25
N ASP A 153 -32.08 -31.04 -9.54
CA ASP A 153 -30.86 -30.52 -10.16
C ASP A 153 -30.00 -31.67 -10.70
N GLN A 154 -29.37 -31.45 -11.85
CA GLN A 154 -28.50 -32.46 -12.46
C GLN A 154 -27.06 -32.27 -11.97
N LEU A 155 -26.43 -33.32 -11.47
CA LEU A 155 -25.02 -33.33 -11.09
C LEU A 155 -24.17 -33.92 -12.21
N LEU A 156 -23.15 -33.18 -12.64
CA LEU A 156 -22.12 -33.64 -13.57
C LEU A 156 -20.79 -33.71 -12.84
N THR A 157 -20.06 -34.80 -12.97
CA THR A 157 -18.75 -34.98 -12.30
C THR A 157 -17.67 -35.37 -13.30
N ALA A 158 -16.44 -34.87 -13.09
CA ALA A 158 -15.25 -35.38 -13.74
C ALA A 158 -14.03 -35.29 -12.81
N THR A 159 -13.14 -36.27 -12.93
CA THR A 159 -11.86 -36.32 -12.22
C THR A 159 -10.71 -36.33 -13.23
N ARG A 160 -9.67 -35.54 -12.99
CA ARG A 160 -8.46 -35.48 -13.80
C ARG A 160 -7.23 -35.49 -12.90
N THR A 161 -6.18 -36.16 -13.35
CA THR A 161 -4.89 -36.16 -12.67
C THR A 161 -3.91 -35.34 -13.49
N LEU A 162 -3.36 -34.30 -12.89
CA LEU A 162 -2.37 -33.41 -13.49
C LEU A 162 -1.01 -33.65 -12.85
N THR A 163 0.06 -33.45 -13.60
CA THR A 163 1.43 -33.38 -13.06
C THR A 163 1.88 -31.93 -13.15
N ALA A 164 2.36 -31.37 -12.03
CA ALA A 164 2.88 -30.03 -11.99
C ALA A 164 4.16 -29.89 -12.82
N PRO A 165 4.42 -28.73 -13.43
CA PRO A 165 5.68 -28.47 -14.13
C PRO A 165 6.90 -28.68 -13.22
N GLU A 166 8.03 -29.10 -13.78
CA GLU A 166 9.32 -29.23 -13.06
C GLU A 166 10.00 -27.87 -12.78
N THR A 167 9.24 -26.78 -12.81
CA THR A 167 9.75 -25.43 -12.58
C THR A 167 9.91 -25.18 -11.08
N PRO A 168 11.07 -24.71 -10.59
CA PRO A 168 11.27 -24.43 -9.17
C PRO A 168 10.24 -23.44 -8.62
N VAL A 169 9.66 -23.78 -7.46
CA VAL A 169 8.81 -22.86 -6.68
C VAL A 169 9.53 -22.45 -5.42
N PHE A 170 9.33 -21.21 -4.98
CA PHE A 170 9.92 -20.73 -3.74
C PHE A 170 9.29 -21.42 -2.52
N GLY A 171 10.11 -21.63 -1.48
CA GLY A 171 9.62 -21.78 -0.12
C GLY A 171 8.87 -23.08 0.16
N ALA A 172 9.39 -24.24 -0.27
CA ALA A 172 8.80 -25.55 0.04
C ALA A 172 8.56 -25.80 1.56
N GLY A 173 9.34 -25.14 2.44
CA GLY A 173 9.17 -25.20 3.90
C GLY A 173 8.06 -24.30 4.46
N TRP A 174 7.55 -23.34 3.68
CA TRP A 174 6.42 -22.50 4.07
C TRP A 174 5.13 -23.22 3.75
N LYS A 175 4.18 -23.28 4.68
CA LYS A 175 2.91 -23.99 4.46
C LYS A 175 1.92 -23.12 3.70
N SER A 176 1.93 -21.81 3.92
CA SER A 176 0.93 -20.88 3.35
C SER A 176 1.57 -19.70 2.60
N TYR A 177 0.80 -19.03 1.77
CA TYR A 177 1.17 -17.73 1.21
C TYR A 177 -0.08 -16.88 0.93
N LYS A 178 0.08 -15.56 0.98
CA LYS A 178 -0.86 -14.59 0.39
C LYS A 178 -0.20 -13.96 -0.83
N SER A 179 -0.97 -13.25 -1.63
CA SER A 179 -0.47 -12.54 -2.80
C SER A 179 -0.81 -11.07 -2.71
N ILE A 180 0.06 -10.23 -3.24
CA ILE A 180 -0.13 -8.79 -3.38
C ILE A 180 0.09 -8.46 -4.85
N VAL A 181 -0.96 -8.02 -5.54
CA VAL A 181 -0.83 -7.44 -6.87
C VAL A 181 -0.51 -5.96 -6.70
N VAL A 182 0.61 -5.53 -7.28
CA VAL A 182 1.09 -4.15 -7.21
C VAL A 182 1.01 -3.55 -8.61
N SER A 183 0.32 -2.42 -8.76
CA SER A 183 0.02 -1.81 -10.06
C SER A 183 0.49 -0.37 -10.18
N GLU A 184 1.13 -0.05 -11.29
CA GLU A 184 1.62 1.29 -11.65
C GLU A 184 0.60 1.98 -12.57
N THR A 185 0.22 3.22 -12.23
CA THR A 185 -0.89 3.93 -12.90
C THR A 185 -0.55 5.30 -13.46
N ALA A 186 0.63 5.84 -13.19
CA ALA A 186 1.10 7.15 -13.66
C ALA A 186 1.89 7.07 -14.97
N GLY A 187 2.29 5.88 -15.41
CA GLY A 187 3.14 5.67 -16.58
C GLY A 187 4.61 5.99 -16.30
N ILE A 188 5.10 5.60 -15.13
CA ILE A 188 6.49 5.80 -14.70
C ILE A 188 7.03 4.46 -14.21
N ASP A 189 8.21 4.06 -14.64
CA ASP A 189 8.86 2.87 -14.07
C ASP A 189 9.15 3.08 -12.57
N ARG A 190 8.68 2.15 -11.74
CA ARG A 190 9.01 2.11 -10.31
C ARG A 190 10.17 1.17 -10.10
N THR A 191 11.20 1.68 -9.42
CA THR A 191 12.33 0.89 -8.96
C THR A 191 12.45 1.04 -7.44
N ASN A 192 12.56 -0.10 -6.75
CA ASN A 192 12.66 -0.24 -5.30
C ASN A 192 11.71 0.70 -4.53
N GLU A 193 10.48 0.85 -5.00
CA GLU A 193 9.50 1.70 -4.34
C GLU A 193 8.94 0.99 -3.11
N PRO A 194 8.94 1.63 -1.92
CA PRO A 194 8.40 1.01 -0.73
C PRO A 194 6.88 0.82 -0.85
N VAL A 195 6.43 -0.42 -0.67
CA VAL A 195 5.02 -0.80 -0.64
C VAL A 195 4.66 -1.28 0.75
N LYS A 196 3.56 -0.77 1.32
CA LYS A 196 3.05 -1.13 2.64
C LYS A 196 1.74 -1.89 2.54
N ALA A 197 1.59 -2.94 3.33
CA ALA A 197 0.35 -3.70 3.44
C ALA A 197 0.08 -4.14 4.89
N LEU A 198 -1.17 -4.08 5.32
CA LEU A 198 -1.63 -4.74 6.53
C LEU A 198 -2.12 -6.14 6.16
N LEU A 199 -1.63 -7.16 6.89
CA LEU A 199 -2.00 -8.55 6.67
C LEU A 199 -2.59 -9.15 7.94
N ALA A 200 -3.60 -10.02 7.77
CA ALA A 200 -4.22 -10.78 8.85
C ALA A 200 -3.91 -12.27 8.71
N PHE A 201 -3.67 -12.92 9.85
CA PHE A 201 -3.31 -14.33 9.99
C PHE A 201 -4.14 -14.92 11.12
N TYR A 202 -4.27 -16.23 11.13
CA TYR A 202 -4.81 -16.94 12.28
C TYR A 202 -3.70 -17.25 13.30
N PRO A 203 -4.01 -17.35 14.62
CA PRO A 203 -2.98 -17.55 15.64
C PRO A 203 -2.15 -18.82 15.49
N ASP A 204 -2.70 -19.87 14.88
CA ASP A 204 -2.00 -21.12 14.57
C ASP A 204 -1.08 -21.02 13.35
N GLU A 205 -1.12 -19.90 12.62
CA GLU A 205 -0.23 -19.59 11.52
C GLU A 205 0.92 -18.66 11.93
N ASP A 206 0.86 -18.06 13.13
CA ASP A 206 1.93 -17.20 13.66
C ASP A 206 2.94 -18.00 14.49
N HIS A 207 4.07 -18.34 13.86
CA HIS A 207 5.23 -18.94 14.52
C HIS A 207 6.37 -17.92 14.78
N GLY A 208 6.05 -16.64 14.72
CA GLY A 208 6.98 -15.52 14.76
C GLY A 208 7.04 -14.79 13.43
N LEU A 209 5.94 -14.12 13.05
CA LEU A 209 5.77 -13.45 11.74
C LEU A 209 6.97 -12.61 11.27
N LYS A 210 7.65 -11.90 12.18
CA LYS A 210 8.84 -11.10 11.85
C LYS A 210 10.00 -11.94 11.30
N ARG A 211 10.19 -13.15 11.84
CA ARG A 211 11.23 -14.09 11.42
C ARG A 211 10.82 -14.85 10.18
N GLU A 212 9.55 -15.24 10.06
CA GLU A 212 9.13 -16.19 9.02
C GLU A 212 8.64 -15.56 7.72
N ILE A 213 8.07 -14.35 7.72
CA ILE A 213 7.50 -13.79 6.50
C ILE A 213 8.59 -13.57 5.46
N ARG A 214 8.32 -13.99 4.22
CA ARG A 214 9.16 -13.74 3.04
C ARG A 214 8.32 -13.19 1.91
N VAL A 215 8.82 -12.17 1.23
CA VAL A 215 8.17 -11.59 0.06
C VAL A 215 8.94 -11.98 -1.19
N VAL A 216 8.25 -12.51 -2.17
CA VAL A 216 8.83 -13.00 -3.43
C VAL A 216 8.18 -12.29 -4.59
N ALA A 217 8.95 -11.53 -5.36
CA ALA A 217 8.53 -10.99 -6.64
C ALA A 217 8.43 -12.15 -7.65
N PHE A 218 7.25 -12.37 -8.21
CA PHE A 218 6.99 -13.43 -9.17
C PHE A 218 6.92 -12.87 -10.60
N ASP A 219 7.73 -13.43 -11.50
CA ASP A 219 7.70 -13.11 -12.93
C ASP A 219 6.84 -14.12 -13.69
N PRO A 220 5.67 -13.72 -14.23
CA PRO A 220 4.80 -14.64 -14.98
C PRO A 220 5.38 -15.09 -16.32
N GLY A 221 6.37 -14.39 -16.89
CA GLY A 221 6.97 -14.77 -18.16
C GLY A 221 8.06 -15.84 -18.01
N THR A 222 8.86 -15.75 -16.95
CA THR A 222 9.93 -16.72 -16.66
C THR A 222 9.53 -17.78 -15.63
N HIS A 223 8.43 -17.56 -14.91
CA HIS A 223 7.94 -18.37 -13.79
C HIS A 223 8.91 -18.44 -12.60
N ILE A 224 9.84 -17.49 -12.50
CA ILE A 224 10.84 -17.43 -11.43
C ILE A 224 10.35 -16.51 -10.32
N GLY A 225 10.44 -16.98 -9.08
CA GLY A 225 10.26 -16.17 -7.88
C GLY A 225 11.60 -15.68 -7.33
N THR A 226 11.73 -14.37 -7.10
CA THR A 226 12.91 -13.76 -6.46
C THR A 226 12.53 -13.12 -5.14
N GLU A 227 13.17 -13.51 -4.04
CA GLU A 227 12.97 -12.88 -2.73
C GLU A 227 13.38 -11.41 -2.78
N VAL A 228 12.55 -10.53 -2.20
CA VAL A 228 12.81 -9.09 -2.11
C VAL A 228 12.94 -8.65 -0.65
N PRO A 229 13.75 -7.61 -0.37
CA PRO A 229 13.82 -7.03 0.96
C PRO A 229 12.46 -6.69 1.51
N SER A 230 12.19 -7.19 2.72
CA SER A 230 10.92 -7.01 3.42
C SER A 230 11.15 -6.82 4.91
N GLN A 231 10.19 -6.19 5.57
CA GLN A 231 10.24 -5.87 6.98
C GLN A 231 8.82 -5.93 7.56
N VAL A 232 8.68 -6.67 8.65
CA VAL A 232 7.42 -6.83 9.38
C VAL A 232 7.49 -6.07 10.70
N TYR A 233 6.44 -5.33 11.02
CA TYR A 233 6.34 -4.53 12.24
C TYR A 233 4.91 -4.48 12.74
N ASP A 234 4.73 -3.94 13.95
CA ASP A 234 3.41 -3.74 14.58
C ASP A 234 2.53 -5.01 14.53
N VAL A 235 3.04 -6.08 15.15
CA VAL A 235 2.30 -7.35 15.25
C VAL A 235 1.32 -7.24 16.40
N GLN A 236 0.02 -7.30 16.10
CA GLN A 236 -1.06 -7.20 17.09
C GLN A 236 -1.89 -8.49 17.13
N ARG A 237 -2.34 -8.87 18.33
CA ARG A 237 -3.10 -10.10 18.56
C ARG A 237 -4.47 -9.78 19.13
N SER A 238 -5.51 -10.22 18.46
CA SER A 238 -6.89 -10.25 18.97
C SER A 238 -7.30 -11.71 19.14
N LEU A 239 -7.18 -12.22 20.37
CA LEU A 239 -7.31 -13.66 20.65
C LEU A 239 -8.67 -14.08 21.21
N GLU A 240 -9.55 -13.11 21.43
CA GLU A 240 -10.90 -13.37 21.91
C GLU A 240 -11.70 -14.15 20.88
N LYS A 241 -12.35 -15.22 21.34
CA LYS A 241 -13.21 -16.08 20.52
C LYS A 241 -14.63 -15.60 20.67
N ASP A 242 -15.39 -15.68 19.59
CA ASP A 242 -16.82 -15.46 19.64
C ASP A 242 -17.49 -16.48 20.59
N ASP A 243 -18.37 -15.99 21.47
CA ASP A 243 -19.07 -16.80 22.45
C ASP A 243 -20.32 -17.43 21.83
N LEU A 244 -20.26 -18.74 21.61
CA LEU A 244 -21.36 -19.57 21.14
C LEU A 244 -22.18 -20.18 22.28
N ALA A 245 -22.17 -19.53 23.46
CA ALA A 245 -22.89 -20.00 24.63
C ALA A 245 -24.33 -20.42 24.28
N PRO A 246 -24.78 -21.54 24.85
CA PRO A 246 -26.11 -22.03 24.57
C PRO A 246 -27.17 -21.11 25.18
N ASP A 247 -28.33 -21.05 24.52
CA ASP A 247 -29.54 -20.51 25.08
C ASP A 247 -30.02 -21.33 26.29
N LYS A 248 -31.13 -20.90 26.92
CA LYS A 248 -31.79 -21.60 28.03
C LYS A 248 -32.17 -23.06 27.74
N ASN A 249 -32.12 -23.50 26.48
CA ASN A 249 -32.43 -24.85 26.03
C ASN A 249 -31.18 -25.66 25.62
N GLY A 250 -29.98 -25.14 25.87
CA GLY A 250 -28.74 -25.84 25.53
C GLY A 250 -28.30 -25.69 24.06
N LYS A 251 -28.95 -24.85 23.26
CA LYS A 251 -28.60 -24.67 21.83
C LYS A 251 -27.76 -23.43 21.61
N PRO A 252 -26.68 -23.47 20.83
CA PRO A 252 -25.93 -22.26 20.46
C PRO A 252 -26.89 -21.17 19.97
N THR A 253 -26.72 -19.96 20.48
CA THR A 253 -27.55 -18.81 20.09
C THR A 253 -27.41 -18.45 18.61
N ARG A 254 -26.33 -18.90 17.97
CA ARG A 254 -26.05 -18.76 16.53
C ARG A 254 -25.36 -20.02 15.98
N PRO A 255 -25.50 -20.31 14.67
CA PRO A 255 -24.98 -21.54 14.07
C PRO A 255 -23.45 -21.56 13.92
N MET A 256 -22.76 -20.44 14.09
CA MET A 256 -21.33 -20.28 13.83
C MET A 256 -20.74 -19.03 14.49
N PRO A 257 -19.41 -18.96 14.68
CA PRO A 257 -18.77 -17.76 15.18
C PRO A 257 -18.81 -16.62 14.15
N LEU A 258 -19.05 -15.40 14.62
CA LEU A 258 -19.05 -14.17 13.81
C LEU A 258 -17.65 -13.66 13.51
N TRP A 259 -16.72 -13.86 14.44
CA TRP A 259 -15.31 -13.56 14.26
C TRP A 259 -14.46 -14.71 14.80
N LEU A 260 -13.22 -14.74 14.34
CA LEU A 260 -12.21 -15.68 14.79
C LEU A 260 -11.05 -14.90 15.40
N PRO A 261 -10.30 -15.50 16.34
CA PRO A 261 -9.01 -14.97 16.76
C PRO A 261 -8.13 -14.65 15.57
N THR A 262 -7.45 -13.51 15.59
CA THR A 262 -6.58 -13.04 14.52
C THR A 262 -5.28 -12.45 15.07
N VAL A 263 -4.23 -12.58 14.27
CA VAL A 263 -2.98 -11.86 14.41
C VAL A 263 -2.85 -10.96 13.19
N THR A 264 -2.54 -9.69 13.38
CA THR A 264 -2.27 -8.76 12.28
C THR A 264 -0.84 -8.30 12.32
N ALA A 265 -0.28 -7.96 11.16
CA ALA A 265 1.04 -7.37 11.06
C ALA A 265 1.13 -6.42 9.87
N ASN A 266 1.86 -5.32 10.06
CA ASN A 266 2.24 -4.46 8.96
C ASN A 266 3.48 -5.02 8.26
N LEU A 267 3.42 -5.05 6.93
CA LEU A 267 4.51 -5.45 6.04
C LEU A 267 4.92 -4.25 5.20
N VAL A 268 6.22 -4.02 5.06
CA VAL A 268 6.81 -3.13 4.06
C VAL A 268 7.86 -3.87 3.24
N PHE A 269 7.86 -3.69 1.92
CA PHE A 269 8.83 -4.32 1.01
C PHE A 269 9.15 -3.40 -0.17
N LEU A 270 10.24 -3.68 -0.89
CA LEU A 270 10.65 -2.91 -2.06
C LEU A 270 10.10 -3.54 -3.35
N ALA A 271 9.37 -2.74 -4.14
CA ALA A 271 8.73 -3.18 -5.38
C ALA A 271 9.37 -2.55 -6.63
N ASN A 272 9.45 -3.34 -7.69
CA ASN A 272 9.86 -2.95 -9.04
C ASN A 272 8.66 -3.19 -9.97
N VAL A 273 8.09 -2.12 -10.52
CA VAL A 273 6.87 -2.20 -11.34
C VAL A 273 7.03 -1.30 -12.55
N PRO A 274 7.12 -1.85 -13.78
CA PRO A 274 7.18 -1.04 -14.99
C PRO A 274 5.95 -0.16 -15.18
N ALA A 275 6.11 0.92 -15.94
CA ALA A 275 5.07 1.86 -16.30
C ALA A 275 3.81 1.15 -16.83
N ARG A 276 2.63 1.56 -16.34
CA ARG A 276 1.30 1.05 -16.75
C ARG A 276 1.11 -0.46 -16.62
N SER A 277 1.91 -1.13 -15.78
CA SER A 277 1.88 -2.59 -15.60
C SER A 277 1.49 -3.00 -14.17
N SER A 278 1.33 -4.31 -13.98
CA SER A 278 1.11 -4.94 -12.69
C SER A 278 2.14 -6.05 -12.45
N ARG A 279 2.46 -6.29 -11.18
CA ARG A 279 3.37 -7.35 -10.72
C ARG A 279 2.77 -8.10 -9.55
N VAL A 280 3.10 -9.38 -9.43
CA VAL A 280 2.63 -10.25 -8.34
C VAL A 280 3.77 -10.42 -7.33
N TYR A 281 3.46 -10.18 -6.06
CA TYR A 281 4.34 -10.46 -4.94
C TYR A 281 3.69 -11.50 -4.04
N LEU A 282 4.38 -12.62 -3.80
CA LEU A 282 3.89 -13.68 -2.93
C LEU A 282 4.49 -13.48 -1.53
N VAL A 283 3.63 -13.42 -0.53
CA VAL A 283 3.99 -13.30 0.89
C VAL A 283 3.86 -14.68 1.53
N TYR A 284 4.98 -15.38 1.66
CA TYR A 284 5.06 -16.69 2.29
C TYR A 284 5.09 -16.57 3.81
N TYR A 285 4.31 -17.40 4.50
CA TYR A 285 4.22 -17.46 5.97
C TYR A 285 3.90 -18.90 6.45
N ASN A 286 3.75 -19.10 7.76
CA ASN A 286 3.49 -20.40 8.40
C ASN A 286 4.68 -21.36 8.20
N ASN A 287 5.84 -20.99 8.74
CA ASN A 287 7.06 -21.79 8.76
C ASN A 287 7.78 -21.70 10.11
N GLU A 288 7.48 -22.66 10.99
CA GLU A 288 8.11 -22.80 12.32
C GLU A 288 9.64 -22.83 12.27
N LYS A 289 10.21 -23.37 11.19
CA LYS A 289 11.66 -23.57 11.00
C LYS A 289 12.32 -22.43 10.22
N ALA A 290 11.60 -21.34 9.94
CA ALA A 290 12.19 -20.19 9.27
C ALA A 290 13.34 -19.61 10.10
N GLN A 291 14.47 -19.36 9.43
CA GLN A 291 15.60 -18.64 9.99
C GLN A 291 15.40 -17.13 9.82
N ASP A 292 16.13 -16.31 10.57
CA ASP A 292 16.16 -14.87 10.29
C ASP A 292 16.91 -14.61 8.99
N THR A 293 16.40 -13.69 8.16
CA THR A 293 17.09 -13.19 6.97
C THR A 293 17.60 -11.78 7.26
N MET A 294 18.88 -11.53 7.02
CA MET A 294 19.43 -10.18 6.98
C MET A 294 19.39 -9.66 5.54
N TYR A 295 18.60 -8.62 5.30
CA TYR A 295 18.61 -7.92 4.02
C TYR A 295 19.66 -6.81 4.04
N HIS A 296 20.47 -6.74 2.98
CA HIS A 296 21.39 -5.63 2.79
C HIS A 296 20.60 -4.35 2.49
N THR A 297 20.97 -3.27 3.16
CA THR A 297 20.37 -1.95 2.98
C THR A 297 21.42 -0.87 3.15
N ASP A 298 21.23 0.27 2.48
CA ASP A 298 21.97 1.50 2.74
C ASP A 298 21.37 2.30 3.90
N LEU A 299 20.18 1.92 4.40
CA LEU A 299 19.49 2.57 5.50
C LEU A 299 20.16 2.23 6.85
N ARG A 300 20.67 3.25 7.54
CA ARG A 300 21.38 3.14 8.82
C ARG A 300 20.77 4.09 9.82
N VAL A 301 20.61 3.64 11.06
CA VAL A 301 20.11 4.45 12.17
C VAL A 301 21.11 4.40 13.31
N GLN A 302 21.44 5.56 13.87
CA GLN A 302 22.34 5.74 15.00
C GLN A 302 21.69 6.67 16.04
N GLY A 303 22.19 6.61 17.28
CA GLY A 303 21.65 7.40 18.39
C GLY A 303 20.48 6.74 19.12
N GLU A 304 19.96 7.44 20.11
CA GLU A 304 18.81 7.01 20.93
C GLU A 304 17.61 7.91 20.65
N ALA A 305 16.42 7.34 20.60
CA ALA A 305 15.21 8.11 20.39
C ALA A 305 14.98 9.07 21.58
N PRO A 306 14.59 10.33 21.33
CA PRO A 306 14.10 10.84 20.05
C PRO A 306 15.20 11.42 19.12
N GLY A 307 16.45 11.54 19.59
CA GLY A 307 17.60 12.08 18.85
C GLY A 307 18.31 11.09 17.93
N LEU A 308 17.61 10.64 16.89
CA LEU A 308 18.16 9.69 15.92
C LEU A 308 18.90 10.40 14.78
N GLN A 309 19.99 9.80 14.32
CA GLN A 309 20.58 10.09 13.01
C GLN A 309 20.22 8.96 12.05
N ILE A 310 19.58 9.30 10.93
CA ILE A 310 19.16 8.37 9.89
C ILE A 310 19.89 8.70 8.59
N ASP A 311 20.57 7.69 8.06
CA ASP A 311 21.38 7.77 6.85
C ASP A 311 20.86 6.79 5.80
N ASN A 312 20.83 7.21 4.53
CA ASN A 312 20.75 6.31 3.39
C ASN A 312 21.78 6.72 2.33
N GLY A 313 21.72 6.13 1.13
CA GLY A 313 22.64 6.41 0.03
C GLY A 313 22.49 7.80 -0.59
N GLN A 314 21.44 8.56 -0.25
CA GLN A 314 21.12 9.87 -0.83
C GLN A 314 21.16 11.01 0.19
N ILE A 315 20.72 10.79 1.44
CA ILE A 315 20.60 11.83 2.47
C ILE A 315 21.08 11.36 3.84
N THR A 316 21.39 12.33 4.70
CA THR A 316 21.49 12.18 6.17
C THR A 316 20.47 13.10 6.80
N ALA A 317 19.65 12.60 7.72
CA ALA A 317 18.74 13.38 8.53
C ALA A 317 19.07 13.18 10.01
N THR A 318 19.21 14.28 10.75
CA THR A 318 19.43 14.28 12.19
C THR A 318 18.19 14.82 12.88
N LEU A 319 17.71 14.11 13.90
CA LEU A 319 16.59 14.51 14.73
C LEU A 319 17.09 15.09 16.06
N SER A 320 16.37 16.09 16.57
CA SER A 320 16.66 16.72 17.86
C SER A 320 16.56 15.72 19.01
N ALA A 321 17.57 15.69 19.87
CA ALA A 321 17.60 14.84 21.07
C ALA A 321 16.51 15.19 22.10
N ASN A 322 15.94 16.40 22.03
CA ASN A 322 14.88 16.83 22.93
C ASN A 322 13.50 16.47 22.39
N SER A 323 13.20 16.86 21.15
CA SER A 323 11.83 16.79 20.59
C SER A 323 11.58 15.63 19.63
N GLY A 324 12.63 15.14 18.96
CA GLY A 324 12.52 14.21 17.84
C GLY A 324 12.21 14.86 16.50
N HIS A 325 12.19 16.19 16.42
CA HIS A 325 11.97 16.91 15.16
C HIS A 325 13.24 16.97 14.31
N LEU A 326 13.06 17.12 13.00
CA LEU A 326 14.17 17.31 12.06
C LEU A 326 15.01 18.52 12.47
N ASP A 327 16.30 18.31 12.73
CA ASP A 327 17.24 19.33 13.18
C ASP A 327 18.22 19.74 12.07
N GLN A 328 18.69 18.76 11.32
CA GLN A 328 19.59 18.96 10.19
C GLN A 328 19.30 17.93 9.09
N VAL A 329 19.48 18.34 7.84
CA VAL A 329 19.47 17.41 6.70
C VAL A 329 20.58 17.74 5.71
N SER A 330 21.21 16.71 5.15
CA SER A 330 22.29 16.83 4.17
C SER A 330 22.04 15.93 2.97
N LEU A 331 22.40 16.39 1.77
CA LEU A 331 22.43 15.58 0.56
C LEU A 331 23.83 15.00 0.37
N LYS A 332 23.94 13.68 0.12
CA LYS A 332 25.23 12.99 -0.01
C LYS A 332 26.07 13.49 -1.18
N SER A 333 25.44 13.98 -2.25
CA SER A 333 26.15 14.60 -3.38
C SER A 333 26.61 16.03 -3.11
N GLN A 334 26.16 16.67 -2.02
CA GLN A 334 26.54 18.02 -1.59
C GLN A 334 26.86 18.04 -0.08
N PRO A 335 27.89 17.29 0.37
CA PRO A 335 28.15 17.08 1.80
C PRO A 335 28.53 18.37 2.54
N ASP A 336 29.08 19.36 1.83
CA ASP A 336 29.55 20.64 2.38
C ASP A 336 28.43 21.70 2.51
N ALA A 337 27.19 21.36 2.12
CA ALA A 337 26.03 22.24 2.15
C ALA A 337 24.87 21.67 2.99
N PRO A 338 25.06 21.37 4.29
CA PRO A 338 23.97 20.92 5.16
C PRO A 338 22.93 22.02 5.35
N LEU A 339 21.67 21.63 5.44
CA LEU A 339 20.56 22.51 5.78
C LEU A 339 20.21 22.35 7.26
N PHE A 340 20.09 23.47 7.98
CA PHE A 340 19.77 23.54 9.40
C PHE A 340 19.19 24.90 9.77
N HIS A 341 18.64 25.02 10.99
CA HIS A 341 18.14 26.28 11.54
C HIS A 341 19.03 26.81 12.70
N ARG A 342 19.13 26.07 13.81
CA ARG A 342 19.99 26.34 14.99
C ARG A 342 19.78 27.69 15.70
N MET A 343 18.62 28.33 15.52
CA MET A 343 18.20 29.52 16.26
C MET A 343 16.78 29.30 16.75
N GLU A 344 16.28 30.11 17.69
CA GLU A 344 14.90 30.08 18.23
C GLU A 344 14.35 28.69 18.64
N THR A 345 13.25 28.65 19.42
CA THR A 345 12.69 27.38 19.94
C THR A 345 13.78 26.42 20.49
N ASN A 346 13.94 25.23 19.90
CA ASN A 346 15.01 24.27 20.19
C ASN A 346 16.08 24.18 19.09
N GLY A 347 16.03 25.03 18.05
CA GLY A 347 16.94 25.02 16.91
C GLY A 347 16.56 24.10 15.74
N ALA A 348 15.47 23.33 15.84
CA ALA A 348 15.04 22.39 14.81
C ALA A 348 14.54 23.08 13.53
N ILE A 349 14.62 22.38 12.40
CA ILE A 349 14.05 22.78 11.11
C ILE A 349 12.52 22.70 11.13
N HIS A 350 11.96 21.61 11.68
CA HIS A 350 10.51 21.40 11.70
C HIS A 350 9.95 21.84 13.05
N TRP A 351 9.08 22.85 13.09
CA TRP A 351 8.57 23.40 14.34
C TRP A 351 7.23 22.78 14.76
N ASN A 352 6.32 22.68 13.80
CA ASN A 352 4.91 22.48 14.11
C ASN A 352 4.45 21.03 13.88
N PRO A 353 3.22 20.65 14.30
CA PRO A 353 2.06 21.49 14.62
C PRO A 353 2.25 22.49 15.79
N ASP A 354 1.58 23.65 15.72
CA ASP A 354 1.73 24.72 16.72
C ASP A 354 0.45 25.55 16.91
N LEU A 355 0.40 26.24 18.06
CA LEU A 355 -0.72 27.07 18.44
C LEU A 355 -0.26 28.27 19.26
N TYR A 356 -0.87 29.43 19.02
CA TYR A 356 -0.72 30.62 19.85
C TYR A 356 -2.04 31.02 20.51
N THR A 357 -2.14 30.85 21.83
CA THR A 357 -3.34 31.19 22.63
C THR A 357 -3.00 32.18 23.75
N PRO A 358 -2.91 33.49 23.47
CA PRO A 358 -2.64 34.48 24.52
C PRO A 358 -3.62 34.38 25.70
N PRO A 359 -3.16 34.66 26.94
CA PRO A 359 -1.83 35.15 27.29
C PRO A 359 -0.75 34.06 27.39
N ARG A 360 -1.06 32.80 27.03
CA ARG A 360 -0.05 31.73 27.01
C ARG A 360 0.95 31.97 25.88
N PRO A 361 2.23 31.59 26.06
CA PRO A 361 3.23 31.68 25.01
C PRO A 361 2.81 30.86 23.77
N TRP A 362 3.37 31.24 22.63
CA TRP A 362 3.28 30.42 21.42
C TRP A 362 4.00 29.10 21.67
N THR A 363 3.34 27.97 21.40
CA THR A 363 3.88 26.65 21.68
C THR A 363 3.89 25.80 20.42
N HIS A 364 4.99 25.08 20.24
CA HIS A 364 5.25 24.23 19.08
C HIS A 364 5.51 22.79 19.54
N THR A 365 5.31 21.83 18.66
CA THR A 365 5.76 20.45 18.93
C THR A 365 7.29 20.34 19.03
N SER A 366 8.06 21.22 18.38
CA SER A 366 9.52 21.27 18.56
C SER A 366 9.93 21.66 19.99
N ASP A 367 9.06 22.34 20.76
CA ASP A 367 9.35 22.71 22.15
C ASP A 367 9.26 21.50 23.12
N TRP A 368 8.90 20.31 22.65
CA TRP A 368 8.95 19.09 23.47
C TRP A 368 10.36 18.79 23.96
N SER A 369 10.48 18.44 25.25
CA SER A 369 11.75 18.11 25.89
C SER A 369 11.56 17.32 27.19
N PRO A 370 11.36 15.98 27.14
CA PRO A 370 11.07 15.17 25.96
C PRO A 370 9.57 15.20 25.58
N PRO A 371 9.19 14.65 24.42
CA PRO A 371 7.78 14.34 24.13
C PRO A 371 7.25 13.28 25.09
N ALA A 372 5.94 13.28 25.31
CA ALA A 372 5.28 12.37 26.26
C ALA A 372 5.37 10.89 25.82
N ASN A 373 5.34 10.65 24.52
CA ASN A 373 5.44 9.31 23.94
C ASN A 373 6.41 9.31 22.76
N ILE A 374 7.23 8.27 22.70
CA ILE A 374 8.25 8.07 21.68
C ILE A 374 8.15 6.62 21.19
N HIS A 375 8.17 6.44 19.88
CA HIS A 375 8.32 5.13 19.27
C HIS A 375 9.29 5.24 18.09
N SER A 376 10.19 4.26 17.97
CA SER A 376 11.08 4.16 16.83
C SER A 376 11.13 2.73 16.30
N LEU A 377 11.32 2.62 15.00
CA LEU A 377 11.44 1.35 14.29
C LEU A 377 12.62 1.45 13.34
N THR A 378 13.52 0.47 13.38
CA THR A 378 14.64 0.36 12.45
C THR A 378 14.57 -0.98 11.75
N GLY A 379 14.78 -0.98 10.44
CA GLY A 379 14.92 -2.19 9.66
C GLY A 379 15.40 -1.92 8.24
N PRO A 380 15.53 -2.97 7.41
CA PRO A 380 16.22 -2.87 6.14
C PRO A 380 15.45 -2.12 5.05
N VAL A 381 14.13 -1.95 5.20
CA VAL A 381 13.27 -1.31 4.20
C VAL A 381 12.75 0.03 4.68
N MET A 382 12.58 0.21 5.99
CA MET A 382 12.05 1.45 6.57
C MET A 382 12.62 1.71 7.96
N ALA A 383 12.96 2.96 8.21
CA ALA A 383 13.22 3.51 9.53
C ALA A 383 12.12 4.52 9.87
N LYS A 384 11.63 4.50 11.10
CA LYS A 384 10.52 5.34 11.55
C LYS A 384 10.85 5.97 12.90
N SER A 385 10.53 7.25 13.04
CA SER A 385 10.53 7.97 14.32
C SER A 385 9.16 8.59 14.54
N GLU A 386 8.57 8.39 15.71
CA GLU A 386 7.24 8.88 16.06
C GLU A 386 7.27 9.48 17.45
N VAL A 387 6.76 10.70 17.56
CA VAL A 387 6.62 11.42 18.81
C VAL A 387 5.21 12.00 18.91
N TRP A 388 4.56 11.86 20.06
CA TRP A 388 3.22 12.41 20.27
C TRP A 388 2.90 12.70 21.72
N GLY A 389 1.93 13.57 21.93
CA GLY A 389 1.44 13.97 23.23
C GLY A 389 0.82 15.36 23.22
N PRO A 390 0.50 15.91 24.39
CA PRO A 390 -0.03 17.25 24.50
C PRO A 390 1.04 18.30 24.16
N LEU A 391 0.63 19.45 23.59
CA LEU A 391 1.53 20.59 23.41
C LEU A 391 2.08 21.05 24.78
N PRO A 392 3.34 21.54 24.87
CA PRO A 392 3.97 21.93 26.14
C PRO A 392 3.11 22.88 26.99
N GLU A 393 2.60 23.96 26.40
CA GLU A 393 1.89 25.04 27.12
C GLU A 393 0.36 25.00 26.95
N VAL A 394 -0.14 24.13 26.07
CA VAL A 394 -1.57 23.97 25.76
C VAL A 394 -1.95 22.49 25.81
N LYS A 395 -2.16 21.97 27.03
CA LYS A 395 -2.46 20.55 27.28
C LYS A 395 -3.83 20.10 26.75
N GLU A 396 -4.67 21.05 26.37
CA GLU A 396 -5.96 20.83 25.71
C GLU A 396 -5.81 20.31 24.28
N VAL A 397 -4.60 20.34 23.72
CA VAL A 397 -4.32 20.00 22.33
C VAL A 397 -3.25 18.92 22.28
N ASP A 398 -3.61 17.78 21.70
CA ASP A 398 -2.66 16.72 21.39
C ASP A 398 -2.13 16.89 19.97
N ALA A 399 -0.85 16.59 19.79
CA ALA A 399 -0.20 16.57 18.50
C ALA A 399 0.67 15.32 18.33
N ALA A 400 0.95 14.97 17.07
CA ALA A 400 1.89 13.93 16.72
C ALA A 400 2.72 14.36 15.52
N VAL A 401 4.00 13.96 15.51
CA VAL A 401 4.93 14.11 14.39
C VAL A 401 5.59 12.77 14.13
N ARG A 402 5.54 12.33 12.87
CA ARG A 402 6.08 11.05 12.42
C ARG A 402 6.98 11.26 11.21
N TYR A 403 8.11 10.55 11.19
CA TYR A 403 9.01 10.50 10.05
C TYR A 403 9.22 9.06 9.59
N GLU A 404 9.27 8.87 8.27
CA GLU A 404 9.57 7.59 7.64
C GLU A 404 10.65 7.76 6.58
N PHE A 405 11.73 7.00 6.73
CA PHE A 405 12.89 7.01 5.85
C PHE A 405 13.02 5.66 5.13
N TYR A 406 13.45 5.71 3.87
CA TYR A 406 13.54 4.56 2.99
C TYR A 406 14.93 4.48 2.33
N PRO A 407 15.38 3.28 1.91
CA PRO A 407 16.66 3.11 1.22
C PRO A 407 16.67 3.80 -0.15
N GLY A 408 17.84 4.29 -0.57
CA GLY A 408 18.10 4.75 -1.94
C GLY A 408 17.31 5.95 -2.46
N VAL A 409 16.49 6.63 -1.64
CA VAL A 409 15.67 7.77 -2.07
C VAL A 409 16.07 9.07 -1.37
N PRO A 410 16.01 10.22 -2.06
CA PRO A 410 16.43 11.51 -1.52
C PRO A 410 15.34 12.25 -0.72
N TYR A 411 14.31 11.53 -0.28
CA TYR A 411 13.19 12.10 0.47
C TYR A 411 12.86 11.26 1.70
N PHE A 412 12.13 11.86 2.62
CA PHE A 412 11.47 11.17 3.73
C PHE A 412 10.01 11.62 3.82
N ILE A 413 9.16 10.78 4.38
CA ILE A 413 7.75 11.14 4.62
C ILE A 413 7.63 11.72 6.02
N SER A 414 6.98 12.87 6.12
CA SER A 414 6.52 13.42 7.39
C SER A 414 5.01 13.36 7.46
N SER A 415 4.47 12.97 8.62
CA SER A 415 3.04 13.07 8.90
C SER A 415 2.83 13.76 10.22
N THR A 416 1.96 14.77 10.23
CA THR A 416 1.60 15.53 11.43
C THR A 416 0.11 15.47 11.66
N SER A 417 -0.28 15.47 12.93
CA SER A 417 -1.69 15.57 13.31
C SER A 417 -1.85 16.41 14.56
N MET A 418 -2.93 17.20 14.63
CA MET A 418 -3.32 17.95 15.82
C MET A 418 -4.80 17.71 16.13
N ARG A 419 -5.10 17.33 17.37
CA ARG A 419 -6.47 17.12 17.88
C ARG A 419 -6.77 18.09 19.02
N ILE A 420 -7.89 18.78 18.91
CA ILE A 420 -8.38 19.68 19.96
C ILE A 420 -9.27 18.89 20.92
N ASN A 421 -8.78 18.61 22.13
CA ASN A 421 -9.52 17.83 23.13
C ASN A 421 -10.46 18.69 23.98
N GLN A 422 -10.12 19.97 24.18
CA GLN A 422 -10.97 20.99 24.77
C GLN A 422 -10.93 22.27 23.92
N PRO A 423 -12.01 23.05 23.85
CA PRO A 423 -12.03 24.27 23.05
C PRO A 423 -10.91 25.22 23.44
N VAL A 424 -10.24 25.79 22.45
CA VAL A 424 -9.18 26.79 22.63
C VAL A 424 -9.48 28.02 21.80
N ASN A 425 -8.95 29.17 22.19
CA ASN A 425 -9.07 30.42 21.44
C ASN A 425 -7.66 30.85 21.03
N CYS A 426 -7.37 30.89 19.74
CA CYS A 426 -6.02 31.11 19.23
C CYS A 426 -5.92 32.30 18.26
N LEU A 427 -4.77 32.96 18.24
CA LEU A 427 -4.39 33.90 17.19
C LEU A 427 -3.72 33.22 16.00
N ALA A 428 -3.04 32.10 16.26
CA ALA A 428 -2.40 31.27 15.26
C ALA A 428 -2.67 29.79 15.56
N LEU A 429 -3.10 29.07 14.53
CA LEU A 429 -3.17 27.62 14.45
C LEU A 429 -2.47 27.25 13.15
N ARG A 430 -1.32 26.58 13.24
CA ARG A 430 -0.47 26.32 12.09
C ARG A 430 0.03 24.88 12.02
N ASN A 431 0.39 24.49 10.80
CA ASN A 431 1.01 23.21 10.48
C ASN A 431 1.95 23.34 9.24
N ALA A 432 2.69 22.28 8.91
CA ALA A 432 3.65 22.24 7.80
C ALA A 432 4.70 23.37 7.76
N GLU A 433 5.30 23.68 8.91
CA GLU A 433 6.34 24.71 9.03
C GLU A 433 7.74 24.11 8.95
N ILE A 434 8.54 24.66 8.05
CA ILE A 434 9.95 24.31 7.84
C ILE A 434 10.76 25.58 7.85
N VAL A 435 11.76 25.62 8.73
CA VAL A 435 12.59 26.78 9.05
C VAL A 435 14.04 26.48 8.73
N PHE A 436 14.73 27.42 8.10
CA PHE A 436 16.17 27.35 7.85
C PHE A 436 16.87 28.63 8.29
N LYS A 437 18.17 28.52 8.55
CA LYS A 437 19.04 29.69 8.65
C LYS A 437 18.99 30.42 7.30
N ARG A 438 18.68 31.71 7.32
CA ARG A 438 18.39 32.48 6.10
C ARG A 438 19.53 32.46 5.07
N GLU A 439 20.76 32.55 5.54
CA GLU A 439 21.97 32.53 4.68
C GLU A 439 22.10 31.27 3.82
N LEU A 440 21.42 30.18 4.20
CA LEU A 440 21.47 28.92 3.45
C LEU A 440 20.57 28.94 2.22
N ILE A 441 19.64 29.89 2.09
CA ILE A 441 18.62 29.91 1.05
C ILE A 441 18.75 31.18 0.19
N THR A 442 18.68 31.01 -1.12
CA THR A 442 18.70 32.14 -2.08
C THR A 442 17.34 32.39 -2.71
N HIS A 443 16.59 31.33 -2.96
CA HIS A 443 15.36 31.37 -3.74
C HIS A 443 14.29 30.47 -3.15
N ALA A 444 13.05 30.82 -3.44
CA ALA A 444 11.89 29.96 -3.27
C ALA A 444 11.20 29.73 -4.60
N ALA A 445 10.54 28.57 -4.76
CA ALA A 445 9.63 28.33 -5.87
C ALA A 445 8.43 27.50 -5.43
N TRP A 446 7.27 27.74 -6.04
CA TRP A 446 6.05 26.95 -5.80
C TRP A 446 5.13 27.02 -7.02
N TYR A 447 4.26 26.03 -7.16
CA TYR A 447 3.21 26.06 -8.17
C TYR A 447 2.01 26.87 -7.66
N ASP A 448 1.64 27.91 -8.39
CA ASP A 448 0.48 28.76 -8.12
C ASP A 448 -0.71 28.28 -8.96
N ALA A 449 -1.65 27.59 -8.31
CA ALA A 449 -2.80 26.98 -8.98
C ALA A 449 -3.72 28.00 -9.67
N LEU A 450 -3.82 29.22 -9.12
CA LEU A 450 -4.64 30.28 -9.71
C LEU A 450 -4.07 30.80 -11.04
N ARG A 451 -2.74 30.91 -11.14
CA ARG A 451 -2.06 31.35 -12.36
C ARG A 451 -1.67 30.22 -13.30
N ASP A 452 -1.86 28.97 -12.86
CA ASP A 452 -1.38 27.78 -13.57
C ASP A 452 0.09 27.90 -14.00
N SER A 453 0.94 28.35 -13.06
CA SER A 453 2.35 28.60 -13.34
C SER A 453 3.21 28.45 -12.09
N VAL A 454 4.51 28.23 -12.29
CA VAL A 454 5.46 28.23 -11.18
C VAL A 454 5.93 29.65 -10.92
N ILE A 455 5.81 30.07 -9.66
CA ILE A 455 6.40 31.32 -9.17
C ILE A 455 7.79 31.00 -8.66
N THR A 456 8.77 31.82 -9.05
CA THR A 456 10.13 31.81 -8.49
C THR A 456 10.40 33.17 -7.88
N TYR A 457 10.94 33.19 -6.67
CA TYR A 457 11.14 34.40 -5.89
C TYR A 457 12.55 34.44 -5.28
N ASP A 458 13.23 35.58 -5.40
CA ASP A 458 14.49 35.87 -4.70
C ASP A 458 14.18 36.21 -3.24
N VAL A 459 14.41 35.24 -2.35
CA VAL A 459 14.18 35.40 -0.92
C VAL A 459 15.42 35.89 -0.17
N LYS A 460 16.60 35.90 -0.82
CA LYS A 460 17.85 36.44 -0.25
C LYS A 460 17.66 37.91 0.10
N ASN A 461 17.04 38.66 -0.81
CA ASN A 461 16.83 40.10 -0.71
C ASN A 461 15.47 40.51 -0.12
N MET A 462 14.69 39.57 0.41
CA MET A 462 13.39 39.84 1.02
C MET A 462 13.55 40.65 2.32
N ALA A 463 12.79 41.74 2.51
CA ALA A 463 12.89 42.48 3.78
C ALA A 463 12.40 41.64 4.96
N ASP A 464 12.98 41.86 6.14
CA ASP A 464 12.55 41.18 7.37
C ASP A 464 11.07 41.45 7.66
N LEU A 465 10.38 40.43 8.17
CA LEU A 465 8.95 40.41 8.48
C LEU A 465 8.06 40.73 7.28
N THR A 466 8.54 40.45 6.07
CA THR A 466 7.70 40.40 4.87
C THR A 466 7.08 39.02 4.75
N ASP A 467 5.85 38.93 4.25
CA ASP A 467 5.17 37.66 3.99
C ASP A 467 4.84 37.52 2.50
N LEU A 468 5.14 36.35 1.93
CA LEU A 468 4.65 35.93 0.62
C LEU A 468 3.53 34.93 0.85
N LYS A 469 2.29 35.29 0.50
CA LYS A 469 1.11 34.43 0.67
C LYS A 469 0.81 33.66 -0.62
N MET A 470 0.37 32.42 -0.45
CA MET A 470 -0.07 31.54 -1.53
C MET A 470 -1.27 30.72 -1.05
N GLU A 471 -1.93 30.04 -1.99
CA GLU A 471 -3.07 29.16 -1.68
C GLU A 471 -2.68 28.11 -0.64
N ALA A 472 -3.63 27.75 0.22
CA ALA A 472 -3.37 26.80 1.28
C ALA A 472 -2.86 25.47 0.68
N ASP A 473 -3.59 24.86 -0.23
CA ASP A 473 -3.30 23.56 -0.85
C ASP A 473 -2.21 23.59 -1.94
N VAL A 474 -1.15 24.39 -1.72
CA VAL A 474 0.02 24.39 -2.59
C VAL A 474 0.57 22.96 -2.76
N PRO A 475 0.61 22.43 -3.99
CA PRO A 475 0.92 21.01 -4.20
C PRO A 475 2.39 20.69 -3.93
N TRP A 476 3.26 21.68 -4.08
CA TRP A 476 4.65 21.63 -3.66
C TRP A 476 5.24 23.03 -3.51
N ILE A 477 6.23 23.14 -2.62
CA ILE A 477 7.02 24.35 -2.38
C ILE A 477 8.48 23.95 -2.19
N THR A 478 9.41 24.81 -2.59
CA THR A 478 10.84 24.56 -2.38
C THR A 478 11.61 25.81 -2.02
N PHE A 479 12.61 25.63 -1.17
CA PHE A 479 13.73 26.54 -0.98
C PHE A 479 14.97 25.94 -1.61
N TYR A 480 15.78 26.78 -2.24
CA TYR A 480 17.06 26.34 -2.78
C TYR A 480 18.13 27.43 -2.75
N ASN A 481 19.37 26.96 -2.79
CA ASN A 481 20.57 27.76 -2.93
C ASN A 481 21.16 27.54 -4.32
N GLU A 482 21.20 28.60 -5.12
CA GLU A 482 21.78 28.54 -6.46
C GLU A 482 23.30 28.36 -6.42
N ASP A 483 23.97 28.93 -5.42
CA ASP A 483 25.43 28.91 -5.28
C ASP A 483 25.95 27.56 -4.80
N THR A 484 25.32 26.98 -3.78
CA THR A 484 25.72 25.68 -3.21
C THR A 484 25.03 24.48 -3.86
N HIS A 485 24.10 24.73 -4.79
CA HIS A 485 23.33 23.71 -5.49
C HIS A 485 22.66 22.69 -4.55
N ILE A 486 22.08 23.17 -3.45
CA ILE A 486 21.25 22.39 -2.53
C ILE A 486 19.82 22.93 -2.52
N GLY A 487 18.85 22.03 -2.52
CA GLY A 487 17.43 22.35 -2.43
C GLY A 487 16.71 21.47 -1.43
N PHE A 488 15.67 22.03 -0.81
CA PHE A 488 14.73 21.33 0.06
C PHE A 488 13.32 21.66 -0.41
N ALA A 489 12.50 20.64 -0.64
CA ALA A 489 11.14 20.78 -1.13
C ALA A 489 10.16 20.00 -0.26
N GLY A 490 8.99 20.59 -0.01
CA GLY A 490 7.82 19.86 0.46
C GLY A 490 6.92 19.54 -0.72
N ILE A 491 6.57 18.26 -0.88
CA ILE A 491 5.53 17.78 -1.80
C ILE A 491 4.34 17.33 -0.96
N GLN A 492 3.18 17.94 -1.18
CA GLN A 492 1.96 17.64 -0.42
C GLN A 492 1.37 16.31 -0.90
N LEU A 493 1.20 15.35 0.01
CA LEU A 493 0.58 14.05 -0.29
C LEU A 493 -0.85 13.99 0.20
N GLU A 494 -1.11 14.47 1.42
CA GLU A 494 -2.43 14.51 2.03
C GLU A 494 -2.56 15.78 2.88
N TYR A 495 -3.73 16.43 2.80
CA TYR A 495 -4.12 17.56 3.64
C TYR A 495 -5.61 17.46 3.93
N ALA A 496 -5.96 17.31 5.21
CA ALA A 496 -7.34 17.16 5.63
C ALA A 496 -7.58 17.86 6.97
N ASN A 497 -8.72 18.54 7.04
CA ASN A 497 -9.22 19.16 8.26
C ASN A 497 -10.66 18.67 8.46
N THR A 498 -10.97 18.22 9.67
CA THR A 498 -12.30 17.70 10.01
C THR A 498 -12.67 18.08 11.44
N GLY A 499 -13.92 17.87 11.80
CA GLY A 499 -14.39 18.01 13.18
C GLY A 499 -15.35 16.88 13.51
N LEU A 500 -15.14 16.25 14.66
CA LEU A 500 -15.97 15.13 15.12
C LEU A 500 -17.28 15.64 15.76
N GLU A 501 -17.19 16.62 16.66
CA GLU A 501 -18.35 17.17 17.38
C GLU A 501 -18.93 18.45 16.76
N SER A 502 -18.25 19.07 15.80
CA SER A 502 -18.69 20.32 15.17
C SER A 502 -18.05 20.49 13.80
N ASP A 503 -18.62 21.36 12.97
CA ASP A 503 -18.03 21.72 11.68
C ASP A 503 -16.63 22.33 11.86
N THR A 504 -15.74 22.04 10.91
CA THR A 504 -14.40 22.61 10.91
C THR A 504 -14.46 24.13 10.77
N ARG A 505 -13.84 24.85 11.72
CA ARG A 505 -13.76 26.32 11.71
C ARG A 505 -12.36 26.78 11.36
N LEU A 506 -12.15 27.10 10.08
CA LEU A 506 -10.92 27.72 9.57
C LEU A 506 -11.16 29.21 9.31
N LEU A 507 -10.21 30.06 9.67
CA LEU A 507 -10.23 31.48 9.29
C LEU A 507 -9.16 31.72 8.23
N ASN A 508 -9.61 31.85 6.97
CA ASN A 508 -8.79 32.17 5.80
C ASN A 508 -7.50 31.32 5.76
N PRO A 509 -7.59 30.01 5.51
CA PRO A 509 -6.38 29.19 5.43
C PRO A 509 -5.52 29.63 4.25
N PHE A 510 -4.21 29.74 4.46
CA PHE A 510 -3.23 30.06 3.42
C PHE A 510 -1.88 29.42 3.76
N PHE A 511 -1.02 29.30 2.75
CA PHE A 511 0.39 28.98 2.96
C PHE A 511 1.20 30.25 2.77
N TYR A 512 2.35 30.37 3.43
CA TYR A 512 3.16 31.57 3.32
C TYR A 512 4.64 31.31 3.54
N ILE A 513 5.47 32.20 3.02
CA ILE A 513 6.89 32.32 3.34
C ILE A 513 7.09 33.62 4.14
N THR A 514 7.84 33.56 5.22
CA THR A 514 8.28 34.74 5.98
C THR A 514 9.81 34.72 6.11
N ALA A 515 10.42 35.89 6.02
CA ALA A 515 11.85 36.08 6.21
C ALA A 515 12.12 36.97 7.44
N GLY A 516 13.15 36.63 8.20
CA GLY A 516 13.79 37.41 9.25
C GLY A 516 15.26 37.02 9.29
N PRO A 517 15.91 36.90 10.46
CA PRO A 517 17.20 36.20 10.58
C PRO A 517 17.15 34.72 10.15
N TRP A 518 15.95 34.13 10.12
CA TRP A 518 15.61 32.82 9.55
C TRP A 518 14.69 32.99 8.34
N ILE A 519 14.48 31.92 7.59
CA ILE A 519 13.45 31.87 6.56
C ILE A 519 12.63 30.62 6.75
N TYR A 520 11.32 30.75 6.65
CA TYR A 520 10.44 29.60 6.77
C TYR A 520 9.25 29.71 5.84
N TRP A 521 8.65 28.56 5.57
CA TRP A 521 7.26 28.51 5.13
C TRP A 521 6.39 27.89 6.21
N ALA A 522 5.10 28.18 6.21
CA ALA A 522 4.12 27.53 7.07
C ALA A 522 2.71 27.60 6.49
N ARG A 523 1.82 26.71 6.96
CA ARG A 523 0.38 26.78 6.72
C ARG A 523 -0.32 27.43 7.90
N GLY A 524 -1.01 28.54 7.65
CA GLY A 524 -2.02 29.05 8.56
C GLY A 524 -3.33 28.32 8.34
N LEU A 525 -3.84 27.61 9.35
CA LEU A 525 -5.17 26.98 9.31
C LEU A 525 -6.24 27.98 9.81
N SER A 526 -5.90 28.67 10.90
CA SER A 526 -6.66 29.82 11.42
C SER A 526 -5.64 30.80 11.98
N HIS A 527 -5.32 31.84 11.20
CA HIS A 527 -4.14 32.67 11.45
C HIS A 527 -4.45 34.16 11.38
N SER A 528 -5.13 34.66 12.40
CA SER A 528 -5.40 36.10 12.54
C SER A 528 -4.11 36.90 12.74
N TYR A 529 -3.07 36.33 13.35
CA TYR A 529 -1.82 37.03 13.69
C TYR A 529 -1.13 37.70 12.47
N LEU A 530 -1.21 37.11 11.28
CA LEU A 530 -0.73 37.70 10.01
C LEU A 530 -1.83 38.38 9.17
N SER A 531 -2.93 38.78 9.81
CA SER A 531 -4.02 39.55 9.22
C SER A 531 -3.95 41.03 9.65
N SER A 532 -4.68 41.89 8.95
CA SER A 532 -4.81 43.31 9.33
C SER A 532 -5.40 43.51 10.73
N ASN A 533 -6.16 42.53 11.24
CA ASN A 533 -6.76 42.56 12.57
C ASN A 533 -6.11 41.51 13.49
N MET A 534 -4.78 41.60 13.66
CA MET A 534 -3.93 40.58 14.30
C MET A 534 -4.29 40.13 15.73
N GLN A 535 -5.18 40.86 16.40
CA GLN A 535 -5.61 40.60 17.78
C GLN A 535 -6.93 39.82 17.88
N GLN A 536 -7.54 39.46 16.75
CA GLN A 536 -8.81 38.72 16.74
C GLN A 536 -8.61 37.25 17.11
N VAL A 537 -8.98 36.90 18.34
CA VAL A 537 -8.89 35.52 18.80
C VAL A 537 -9.98 34.65 18.18
N ILE A 538 -9.58 33.54 17.57
CA ILE A 538 -10.46 32.62 16.85
C ILE A 538 -10.70 31.35 17.67
N PRO A 539 -11.96 30.98 17.95
CA PRO A 539 -12.28 29.75 18.65
C PRO A 539 -12.03 28.52 17.76
N VAL A 540 -11.30 27.55 18.28
CA VAL A 540 -11.13 26.23 17.70
C VAL A 540 -11.90 25.22 18.58
N PRO A 541 -12.99 24.64 18.06
CA PRO A 541 -13.87 23.81 18.88
C PRO A 541 -13.26 22.44 19.17
N LYS A 542 -13.74 21.82 20.26
CA LYS A 542 -13.42 20.44 20.61
C LYS A 542 -13.72 19.50 19.43
N GLY A 543 -12.84 18.53 19.24
CA GLY A 543 -12.95 17.52 18.20
C GLY A 543 -12.46 17.92 16.84
N SER A 544 -11.97 19.17 16.69
CA SER A 544 -11.25 19.56 15.48
C SER A 544 -10.00 18.69 15.34
N LEU A 545 -9.78 18.17 14.14
CA LEU A 545 -8.62 17.36 13.77
C LEU A 545 -8.01 17.92 12.49
N PHE A 546 -6.71 18.18 12.53
CA PHE A 546 -5.92 18.69 11.41
C PHE A 546 -4.81 17.71 11.12
N THR A 547 -4.71 17.23 9.88
CA THR A 547 -3.70 16.24 9.49
C THR A 547 -3.03 16.61 8.20
N GLU A 548 -1.72 16.42 8.15
CA GLU A 548 -0.92 16.62 6.95
C GLU A 548 0.08 15.50 6.74
N LYS A 549 0.36 15.23 5.46
CA LYS A 549 1.39 14.30 5.03
C LYS A 549 2.17 14.91 3.89
N TRP A 550 3.48 14.98 4.08
CA TRP A 550 4.42 15.59 3.15
C TRP A 550 5.53 14.60 2.82
N ALA A 551 5.97 14.62 1.57
CA ALA A 551 7.30 14.12 1.23
C ALA A 551 8.27 15.31 1.23
N TYR A 552 9.25 15.28 2.12
CA TYR A 552 10.32 16.26 2.15
C TYR A 552 11.51 15.74 1.35
N LEU A 553 11.77 16.38 0.22
CA LEU A 553 12.78 16.02 -0.78
C LEU A 553 13.99 16.94 -0.62
N VAL A 554 15.18 16.35 -0.55
CA VAL A 554 16.45 17.07 -0.66
C VAL A 554 17.03 16.80 -2.05
N TYR A 555 17.45 17.82 -2.78
CA TYR A 555 17.86 17.64 -4.17
C TYR A 555 18.93 18.63 -4.59
N SER A 556 19.58 18.35 -5.72
CA SER A 556 20.46 19.30 -6.40
C SER A 556 19.63 20.06 -7.44
N PRO A 557 19.44 21.39 -7.31
CA PRO A 557 18.72 22.17 -8.30
C PRO A 557 19.39 22.11 -9.68
N GLU A 558 18.57 22.02 -10.73
CA GLU A 558 19.08 22.07 -12.10
C GLU A 558 19.60 23.46 -12.46
N LYS A 559 20.55 23.53 -13.39
CA LYS A 559 21.02 24.82 -13.93
C LYS A 559 20.01 25.36 -14.94
N GLY A 560 19.74 26.65 -14.88
CA GLY A 560 18.92 27.35 -15.87
C GLY A 560 17.52 27.68 -15.38
N LYS A 561 16.51 27.60 -16.27
CA LYS A 561 15.18 28.19 -16.03
C LYS A 561 14.27 27.37 -15.11
N THR A 562 14.60 26.10 -14.86
CA THR A 562 13.74 25.17 -14.10
C THR A 562 14.54 24.46 -13.00
N PRO A 563 15.11 25.20 -12.03
CA PRO A 563 15.92 24.60 -10.97
C PRO A 563 15.15 23.55 -10.15
N TYR A 564 13.82 23.63 -10.13
CA TYR A 564 12.89 22.74 -9.44
C TYR A 564 12.37 21.55 -10.29
N ALA A 565 12.95 21.25 -11.46
CA ALA A 565 12.46 20.15 -12.32
C ALA A 565 12.39 18.79 -11.59
N THR A 566 13.42 18.46 -10.80
CA THR A 566 13.45 17.28 -9.93
C THR A 566 12.26 17.21 -8.97
N VAL A 567 11.78 18.36 -8.46
CA VAL A 567 10.61 18.42 -7.57
C VAL A 567 9.35 17.98 -8.31
N ILE A 568 9.19 18.40 -9.57
CA ILE A 568 8.03 18.06 -10.40
C ILE A 568 8.02 16.55 -10.72
N ASP A 569 9.18 15.97 -11.03
CA ASP A 569 9.30 14.54 -11.31
C ASP A 569 8.92 13.70 -10.08
N TRP A 570 9.43 14.07 -8.90
CA TRP A 570 9.08 13.42 -7.64
C TRP A 570 7.63 13.67 -7.24
N GLN A 571 7.08 14.88 -7.47
CA GLN A 571 5.68 15.17 -7.21
C GLN A 571 4.79 14.22 -7.99
N LYS A 572 5.02 14.08 -9.30
CA LYS A 572 4.26 13.14 -10.15
C LYS A 572 4.37 11.71 -9.63
N ARG A 573 5.56 11.28 -9.21
CA ARG A 573 5.79 9.94 -8.65
C ARG A 573 5.03 9.73 -7.34
N LEU A 574 5.18 10.61 -6.36
CA LEU A 574 4.71 10.41 -4.99
C LEU A 574 3.21 10.64 -4.81
N THR A 575 2.60 11.50 -5.64
CA THR A 575 1.15 11.71 -5.66
C THR A 575 0.38 10.61 -6.40
N HIS A 576 1.09 9.68 -7.04
CA HIS A 576 0.51 8.51 -7.71
C HIS A 576 1.15 7.21 -7.16
N PRO A 577 0.92 6.87 -5.89
CA PRO A 577 1.52 5.69 -5.28
C PRO A 577 1.07 4.41 -5.99
N LEU A 578 1.90 3.37 -5.90
CA LEU A 578 1.55 2.03 -6.37
C LEU A 578 0.24 1.54 -5.73
N ARG A 579 -0.68 1.03 -6.55
CA ARG A 579 -1.94 0.43 -6.06
C ARG A 579 -1.69 -1.01 -5.63
N ILE A 580 -2.25 -1.40 -4.50
CA ILE A 580 -2.13 -2.76 -3.97
C ILE A 580 -3.48 -3.47 -3.94
N GLN A 581 -3.46 -4.78 -4.20
CA GLN A 581 -4.59 -5.67 -4.00
C GLN A 581 -4.09 -6.94 -3.30
N VAL A 582 -4.55 -7.18 -2.07
CA VAL A 582 -4.21 -8.39 -1.32
C VAL A 582 -5.17 -9.50 -1.73
N VAL A 583 -4.60 -10.66 -2.08
CA VAL A 583 -5.33 -11.85 -2.49
C VAL A 583 -4.89 -13.05 -1.65
N GLU A 584 -5.83 -13.69 -0.96
CA GLU A 584 -5.57 -14.87 -0.12
C GLU A 584 -6.52 -16.03 -0.48
N GLU A 585 -6.08 -17.23 -0.13
CA GLU A 585 -6.92 -18.43 -0.16
C GLU A 585 -8.04 -18.31 0.88
N VAL A 586 -9.26 -18.74 0.53
CA VAL A 586 -10.36 -18.78 1.49
C VAL A 586 -10.13 -19.95 2.44
N ASP A 587 -9.96 -19.66 3.74
CA ASP A 587 -9.68 -20.67 4.75
C ASP A 587 -10.89 -21.56 5.06
N ASP A 588 -10.65 -22.83 5.44
CA ASP A 588 -11.68 -23.80 5.80
C ASP A 588 -12.59 -23.33 6.95
N ARG A 589 -12.07 -22.45 7.83
CA ARG A 589 -12.76 -21.85 8.98
C ARG A 589 -13.77 -20.77 8.61
N VAL A 590 -13.67 -20.18 7.41
CA VAL A 590 -14.64 -19.17 6.95
C VAL A 590 -16.04 -19.79 6.95
N SER A 591 -17.10 -19.00 7.11
CA SER A 591 -18.49 -19.48 7.04
C SER A 591 -18.92 -19.84 5.60
N LYS A 592 -19.87 -20.78 5.44
CA LYS A 592 -20.59 -21.03 4.16
C LYS A 592 -21.94 -20.30 4.09
N THR A 593 -22.43 -19.77 5.21
CA THR A 593 -23.74 -19.11 5.27
C THR A 593 -23.62 -17.63 4.90
N LEU A 594 -24.68 -17.13 4.27
CA LEU A 594 -24.94 -15.71 4.01
C LEU A 594 -26.08 -15.24 4.91
N GLU A 595 -26.09 -15.68 6.17
CA GLU A 595 -27.10 -15.26 7.14
C GLU A 595 -26.62 -13.99 7.82
N GLU A 596 -27.44 -12.94 7.72
CA GLU A 596 -27.24 -11.74 8.55
C GLU A 596 -27.48 -12.11 10.01
N VAL A 597 -26.47 -11.89 10.85
CA VAL A 597 -26.57 -12.11 12.28
C VAL A 597 -26.68 -10.76 12.99
N TYR A 598 -27.76 -10.60 13.75
CA TYR A 598 -28.06 -9.38 14.49
C TYR A 598 -27.60 -9.53 15.94
N MET A 599 -26.72 -8.63 16.40
CA MET A 599 -26.28 -8.62 17.81
C MET A 599 -27.21 -7.80 18.72
N ASN A 600 -28.07 -6.96 18.15
CA ASN A 600 -29.03 -6.12 18.87
C ASN A 600 -30.46 -6.37 18.33
N ASP A 601 -31.49 -5.97 19.09
CA ASP A 601 -32.91 -6.08 18.72
C ASP A 601 -33.34 -5.25 17.48
N GLY A 602 -32.41 -4.48 16.88
CA GLY A 602 -32.64 -3.60 15.75
C GLY A 602 -32.77 -4.36 14.43
N LYS A 603 -34.01 -4.70 14.07
CA LYS A 603 -34.35 -5.26 12.75
C LYS A 603 -34.30 -4.16 11.69
N SER A 604 -33.56 -4.38 10.61
CA SER A 604 -33.33 -3.39 9.53
C SER A 604 -34.54 -3.15 8.59
N GLY A 605 -35.67 -3.82 8.84
CA GLY A 605 -36.87 -3.71 8.00
C GLY A 605 -36.84 -4.55 6.71
N TRP A 606 -35.77 -5.30 6.44
CA TRP A 606 -35.69 -6.25 5.33
C TRP A 606 -36.51 -7.53 5.56
N GLU A 607 -36.76 -7.88 6.81
CA GLU A 607 -37.36 -9.15 7.26
C GLU A 607 -38.84 -9.36 6.89
N GLY A 608 -39.46 -8.38 6.22
CA GLY A 608 -40.84 -8.47 5.73
C GLY A 608 -40.97 -8.58 4.22
N ARG A 609 -39.86 -8.46 3.46
CA ARG A 609 -39.91 -8.80 2.04
C ARG A 609 -40.06 -10.31 1.95
N LYS A 610 -41.32 -10.73 1.78
CA LYS A 610 -41.57 -11.86 0.90
C LYS A 610 -40.83 -11.50 -0.39
N ASN A 611 -39.67 -12.11 -0.63
CA ASN A 611 -39.26 -12.42 -1.99
C ASN A 611 -40.29 -13.43 -2.50
N LYS A 612 -41.53 -12.96 -2.68
CA LYS A 612 -42.57 -13.66 -3.41
C LYS A 612 -42.24 -13.34 -4.86
N LYS A 613 -41.54 -14.32 -5.45
CA LYS A 613 -41.40 -14.67 -6.88
C LYS A 613 -39.97 -14.66 -7.36
#